data_AF-A0A3D4FGN6-F1
#
_entry.id   AF-A0A3D4FGN6-F1
#
_cell.length_a   1.000
_cell.length_b   1.000
_cell.length_c   1.000
_cell.angle_alpha   90.00
_cell.angle_beta   90.00
_cell.angle_gamma   90.00
#
_symmetry.space_group_name_H-M   'P 1'
#
loop_
_entity.id
_entity.type
_entity.pdbx_description
1 polymer ?
#
loop_
_entity_poly.entity_id
_entity_poly.type
_entity_poly.pdbx_seq_one_letter_code
_entity_poly.pdbx_strand_id
1 'polypeptide(L)'
;MKMEEVYNQKLGFMPQVYMIMHANSLYNGMNRLVEDVNSQNIQQKFKIHFNQEGVSYNNDAEELYNLKRLQPNPYWYTNHLLMKINKDTGQKLAFVMGDENRGKQWELINGAAEFIGNRIVLTSPVEDSGVLYLKDSDDYNNIKLSTRIEGNVVGRQSIVLRFDREKDSFINIAFQDNQIIVEEKAPMKEIKKLFSYKFGDIKLDDEEISPQDRKESSTKVETPNNSVMETKEYPINIQKSRDVNIIMNGNKLEIWVDNILVTKDIEIDSAIVKGGVALESQYSKINKKDTIYDGVFDDLKIQHIIKEEDSEIPILFYNGYTKSQKIAKDIQDFFNSLVDWAIETF
;
A
#
# COMPACT_ATOMS: atom_id res chain seq x y z
N MET A 1 17.41 -16.67 37.49
CA MET A 1 18.03 -15.33 37.60
C MET A 1 16.91 -14.31 37.53
N LYS A 2 16.81 -13.37 38.48
CA LYS A 2 15.75 -12.36 38.47
C LYS A 2 16.01 -11.38 37.32
N MET A 3 14.96 -10.89 36.66
CA MET A 3 15.06 -9.98 35.50
C MET A 3 15.98 -8.78 35.74
N GLU A 4 15.94 -8.21 36.95
CA GLU A 4 16.81 -7.10 37.37
C GLU A 4 18.31 -7.48 37.42
N GLU A 5 18.64 -8.70 37.84
CA GLU A 5 20.03 -9.18 37.84
C GLU A 5 20.55 -9.31 36.40
N VAL A 6 19.72 -9.84 35.50
CA VAL A 6 20.06 -9.99 34.07
C VAL A 6 20.33 -8.61 33.45
N TYR A 7 19.43 -7.64 33.66
CA TYR A 7 19.61 -6.29 33.10
C TYR A 7 20.84 -5.57 33.68
N ASN A 8 21.05 -5.61 34.99
CA ASN A 8 22.23 -5.00 35.58
C ASN A 8 23.54 -5.67 35.10
N GLN A 9 23.55 -6.99 34.90
CA GLN A 9 24.73 -7.69 34.36
C GLN A 9 24.99 -7.39 32.88
N LYS A 10 23.93 -7.27 32.06
CA LYS A 10 24.07 -7.12 30.60
C LYS A 10 24.15 -5.66 30.13
N LEU A 11 23.40 -4.76 30.76
CA LEU A 11 23.27 -3.36 30.37
C LEU A 11 23.87 -2.40 31.39
N GLY A 12 24.18 -2.86 32.61
CA GLY A 12 24.69 -2.00 33.69
C GLY A 12 23.60 -1.19 34.42
N PHE A 13 22.34 -1.31 34.01
CA PHE A 13 21.20 -0.64 34.65
C PHE A 13 19.88 -1.38 34.37
N MET A 14 18.87 -1.11 35.20
CA MET A 14 17.49 -1.53 34.97
C MET A 14 16.78 -0.53 34.03
N PRO A 15 16.26 -0.97 32.87
CA PRO A 15 15.43 -0.12 32.02
C PRO A 15 14.29 0.51 32.81
N GLN A 16 14.06 1.81 32.60
CA GLN A 16 13.03 2.57 33.32
C GLN A 16 11.66 2.50 32.61
N VAL A 17 11.62 1.90 31.42
CA VAL A 17 10.43 1.77 30.58
C VAL A 17 10.09 0.30 30.46
N TYR A 18 8.80 -0.01 30.58
CA TYR A 18 8.26 -1.32 30.23
C TYR A 18 7.30 -1.19 29.05
N MET A 19 7.37 -2.15 28.14
CA MET A 19 6.46 -2.26 27.01
C MET A 19 5.90 -3.67 27.01
N ILE A 20 4.58 -3.80 27.13
CA ILE A 20 3.95 -5.11 27.07
C ILE A 20 3.89 -5.58 25.61
N MET A 21 4.22 -6.86 25.39
CA MET A 21 4.18 -7.44 24.04
C MET A 21 2.73 -7.56 23.54
N HIS A 22 1.83 -8.07 24.38
CA HIS A 22 0.39 -8.14 24.06
C HIS A 22 -0.28 -6.84 24.53
N ALA A 23 -0.23 -5.83 23.67
CA ALA A 23 -0.89 -4.56 23.93
C ALA A 23 -2.39 -4.74 24.21
N ASN A 24 -2.97 -3.79 24.93
CA ASN A 24 -4.37 -3.77 25.34
C ASN A 24 -4.78 -4.96 26.24
N SER A 25 -3.84 -5.64 26.91
CA SER A 25 -4.16 -6.74 27.82
C SER A 25 -4.42 -6.27 29.25
N LEU A 26 -3.57 -5.38 29.76
CA LEU A 26 -3.75 -4.77 31.09
C LEU A 26 -4.85 -3.71 30.99
N TYR A 27 -5.73 -3.60 31.98
CA TYR A 27 -6.84 -2.60 32.05
C TYR A 27 -8.00 -2.81 31.07
N ASN A 28 -7.98 -3.90 30.29
CA ASN A 28 -8.95 -4.18 29.22
C ASN A 28 -9.44 -5.63 29.29
N GLY A 29 -10.09 -5.98 30.40
CA GLY A 29 -10.76 -7.28 30.56
C GLY A 29 -9.93 -8.40 31.22
N MET A 30 -8.76 -8.07 31.76
CA MET A 30 -7.98 -8.99 32.59
C MET A 30 -8.68 -9.27 33.92
N ASN A 31 -8.45 -10.46 34.49
CA ASN A 31 -8.90 -10.73 35.85
C ASN A 31 -8.26 -9.73 36.83
N ARG A 32 -9.09 -9.07 37.64
CA ARG A 32 -8.68 -7.99 38.55
C ARG A 32 -7.52 -8.35 39.48
N LEU A 33 -7.49 -9.56 40.04
CA LEU A 33 -6.40 -9.96 40.95
C LEU A 33 -5.05 -10.06 40.22
N VAL A 34 -5.07 -10.49 38.96
CA VAL A 34 -3.89 -10.56 38.10
C VAL A 34 -3.47 -9.16 37.68
N GLU A 35 -4.44 -8.32 37.31
CA GLU A 35 -4.22 -6.92 36.94
C GLU A 35 -3.60 -6.10 38.08
N ASP A 36 -4.13 -6.22 39.30
CA ASP A 36 -3.64 -5.49 40.47
C ASP A 36 -2.19 -5.85 40.78
N VAL A 37 -1.87 -7.15 40.79
CA VAL A 37 -0.50 -7.65 41.05
C VAL A 37 0.46 -7.20 39.94
N ASN A 38 0.06 -7.31 38.67
CA ASN A 38 0.89 -6.88 37.55
C ASN A 38 1.12 -5.35 37.58
N SER A 39 0.08 -4.57 37.82
CA SER A 39 0.16 -3.11 37.91
C SER A 39 1.11 -2.66 39.03
N GLN A 40 0.99 -3.26 40.22
CA GLN A 40 1.88 -2.97 41.33
C GLN A 40 3.34 -3.30 41.00
N ASN A 41 3.61 -4.47 40.41
CA ASN A 41 4.95 -4.86 40.03
C ASN A 41 5.55 -3.94 38.95
N ILE A 42 4.74 -3.51 37.97
CA ILE A 42 5.17 -2.59 36.92
C ILE A 42 5.53 -1.24 37.54
N GLN A 43 4.67 -0.66 38.36
CA GLN A 43 4.89 0.65 38.99
C GLN A 43 6.06 0.65 39.98
N GLN A 44 6.36 -0.48 40.64
CA GLN A 44 7.52 -0.60 41.52
C GLN A 44 8.86 -0.66 40.77
N LYS A 45 8.86 -1.16 39.54
CA LYS A 45 10.08 -1.49 38.79
C LYS A 45 10.39 -0.53 37.66
N PHE A 46 9.36 0.09 37.09
CA PHE A 46 9.46 0.94 35.92
C PHE A 46 8.84 2.30 36.22
N LYS A 47 9.33 3.34 35.53
CA LYS A 47 8.80 4.71 35.63
C LYS A 47 7.69 4.96 34.63
N ILE A 48 7.70 4.26 33.49
CA ILE A 48 6.78 4.46 32.38
C ILE A 48 6.37 3.10 31.81
N HIS A 49 5.11 2.97 31.39
CA HIS A 49 4.61 1.75 30.77
C HIS A 49 3.76 2.00 29.52
N PHE A 50 4.15 1.37 28.42
CA PHE A 50 3.40 1.31 27.17
C PHE A 50 2.54 0.05 27.14
N ASN A 51 1.24 0.24 27.36
CA ASN A 51 0.26 -0.84 27.44
C ASN A 51 -0.64 -0.90 26.22
N GLN A 52 -0.90 0.23 25.56
CA GLN A 52 -1.90 0.33 24.50
C GLN A 52 -1.27 0.36 23.13
N GLU A 53 -1.93 -0.23 22.14
CA GLU A 53 -1.62 0.01 20.74
C GLU A 53 -2.44 1.22 20.26
N GLY A 54 -1.81 2.13 19.52
CA GLY A 54 -2.49 3.32 19.02
C GLY A 54 -1.59 4.30 18.31
N VAL A 55 -1.83 5.59 18.54
CA VAL A 55 -1.05 6.68 17.95
C VAL A 55 0.38 6.73 18.50
N SER A 56 1.30 7.29 17.72
CA SER A 56 2.71 7.48 18.09
C SER A 56 2.97 8.62 19.08
N TYR A 57 1.94 9.39 19.45
CA TYR A 57 2.06 10.56 20.32
C TYR A 57 1.30 10.36 21.65
N ASN A 58 1.96 10.70 22.76
CA ASN A 58 1.36 10.83 24.08
C ASN A 58 1.71 12.24 24.60
N ASN A 59 0.73 12.99 25.07
CA ASN A 59 0.88 14.28 25.74
C ASN A 59 0.89 14.11 27.28
N ASP A 60 0.67 15.20 28.01
CA ASP A 60 0.69 15.25 29.48
C ASP A 60 -0.64 14.83 30.13
N ALA A 61 -1.71 14.64 29.35
CA ALA A 61 -2.99 14.13 29.82
C ALA A 61 -3.05 12.60 29.90
N GLU A 62 -2.15 11.87 29.23
CA GLU A 62 -2.09 10.41 29.28
C GLU A 62 -1.51 9.87 30.59
N GLU A 63 -2.03 8.72 31.02
CA GLU A 63 -1.54 8.02 32.20
C GLU A 63 -0.17 7.39 31.93
N LEU A 64 0.84 7.77 32.72
CA LEU A 64 2.24 7.34 32.56
C LEU A 64 2.45 5.82 32.51
N TYR A 65 1.51 5.05 33.09
CA TYR A 65 1.55 3.58 33.14
C TYR A 65 0.60 2.89 32.16
N ASN A 66 -0.03 3.65 31.27
CA ASN A 66 -1.01 3.17 30.30
C ASN A 66 -0.84 3.88 28.94
N LEU A 67 0.41 4.15 28.56
CA LEU A 67 0.73 4.88 27.33
C LEU A 67 0.46 4.04 26.07
N LYS A 68 0.27 4.75 24.95
CA LYS A 68 0.07 4.19 23.61
C LYS A 68 1.40 4.07 22.87
N ARG A 69 1.56 2.98 22.12
CA ARG A 69 2.64 2.79 21.15
C ARG A 69 2.05 2.58 19.76
N LEU A 70 2.71 3.16 18.77
CA LEU A 70 2.50 2.79 17.37
C LEU A 70 3.17 1.43 17.13
N GLN A 71 2.44 0.51 16.50
CA GLN A 71 2.98 -0.75 16.03
C GLN A 71 2.99 -0.71 14.49
N PRO A 72 4.14 -0.48 13.85
CA PRO A 72 4.23 -0.50 12.40
C PRO A 72 3.86 -1.88 11.85
N ASN A 73 3.01 -1.89 10.82
CA ASN A 73 2.71 -3.12 10.11
C ASN A 73 3.87 -3.51 9.19
N PRO A 74 4.14 -4.82 9.00
CA PRO A 74 5.27 -5.29 8.18
C PRO A 74 5.15 -4.90 6.71
N TYR A 75 3.94 -4.61 6.23
CA TYR A 75 3.67 -4.19 4.85
C TYR A 75 3.77 -2.68 4.62
N TRP A 76 4.02 -1.88 5.67
CA TRP A 76 4.17 -0.43 5.53
C TRP A 76 5.51 -0.08 4.89
N TYR A 77 5.47 0.80 3.89
CA TYR A 77 6.67 1.43 3.36
C TYR A 77 7.12 2.61 4.23
N THR A 78 8.34 3.10 4.00
CA THR A 78 8.95 4.19 4.79
C THR A 78 8.03 5.40 4.89
N ASN A 79 7.49 5.84 3.75
CA ASN A 79 6.62 7.02 3.71
C ASN A 79 5.27 6.81 4.40
N HIS A 80 4.76 5.58 4.46
CA HIS A 80 3.57 5.26 5.24
C HIS A 80 3.81 5.53 6.73
N LEU A 81 4.90 5.01 7.28
CA LEU A 81 5.25 5.24 8.68
C LEU A 81 5.43 6.74 8.97
N LEU A 82 6.12 7.47 8.09
CA LEU A 82 6.30 8.92 8.22
C LEU A 82 4.97 9.68 8.11
N MET A 83 4.06 9.25 7.23
CA MET A 83 2.72 9.82 7.08
C MET A 83 1.90 9.62 8.35
N LYS A 84 1.99 8.42 8.94
CA LYS A 84 1.35 8.08 10.21
C LYS A 84 1.90 8.91 11.38
N ILE A 85 3.22 9.06 11.48
CA ILE A 85 3.84 9.89 12.53
C ILE A 85 3.46 11.36 12.35
N ASN A 86 3.45 11.89 11.11
CA ASN A 86 2.99 13.25 10.82
C ASN A 86 1.54 13.46 11.28
N LYS A 87 0.64 12.52 10.96
CA LYS A 87 -0.76 12.55 11.40
C LYS A 87 -0.87 12.59 12.93
N ASP A 88 -0.16 11.70 13.59
CA ASP A 88 -0.31 11.48 15.03
C ASP A 88 0.33 12.61 15.87
N THR A 89 1.42 13.20 15.39
CA THR A 89 2.20 14.21 16.14
C THR A 89 1.93 15.65 15.68
N GLY A 90 1.34 15.84 14.49
CA GLY A 90 1.23 17.13 13.82
C GLY A 90 2.57 17.70 13.31
N GLN A 91 3.66 16.93 13.38
CA GLN A 91 4.96 17.34 12.85
C GLN A 91 4.98 17.29 11.33
N LYS A 92 5.88 18.07 10.74
CA LYS A 92 6.14 18.08 9.30
C LYS A 92 7.46 17.36 9.01
N LEU A 93 7.43 16.03 9.03
CA LEU A 93 8.57 15.22 8.61
C LEU A 93 8.71 15.22 7.09
N ALA A 94 9.95 15.22 6.61
CA ALA A 94 10.25 15.06 5.19
C ALA A 94 10.06 13.59 4.79
N PHE A 95 9.43 13.38 3.62
CA PHE A 95 9.27 12.05 3.03
C PHE A 95 10.54 11.63 2.27
N VAL A 96 10.74 10.32 2.15
CA VAL A 96 11.87 9.70 1.48
C VAL A 96 11.52 9.46 0.01
N MET A 97 12.32 10.02 -0.89
CA MET A 97 12.13 9.84 -2.35
C MET A 97 12.81 8.58 -2.88
N GLY A 98 13.87 8.09 -2.25
CA GLY A 98 14.68 6.99 -2.81
C GLY A 98 15.54 7.45 -3.99
N ASP A 99 15.45 6.77 -5.15
CA ASP A 99 16.19 7.11 -6.36
C ASP A 99 15.68 8.41 -7.01
N GLU A 100 16.37 9.52 -6.73
CA GLU A 100 16.04 10.84 -7.26
C GLU A 100 16.07 10.93 -8.79
N ASN A 101 16.87 10.12 -9.48
CA ASN A 101 16.93 10.18 -10.95
C ASN A 101 15.66 9.60 -11.56
N ARG A 102 15.13 8.52 -11.00
CA ARG A 102 13.80 8.00 -11.34
C ARG A 102 12.72 8.99 -10.93
N GLY A 103 12.81 9.57 -9.73
CA GLY A 103 11.86 10.55 -9.22
C GLY A 103 11.73 11.82 -10.07
N LYS A 104 12.81 12.29 -10.71
CA LYS A 104 12.79 13.48 -11.59
C LYS A 104 11.81 13.37 -12.75
N GLN A 105 11.51 12.16 -13.22
CA GLN A 105 10.57 11.91 -14.32
C GLN A 105 9.11 12.10 -13.91
N TRP A 106 8.84 12.24 -12.61
CA TRP A 106 7.50 12.34 -12.06
C TRP A 106 7.25 13.69 -11.39
N GLU A 107 6.00 14.12 -11.43
CA GLU A 107 5.43 15.23 -10.67
C GLU A 107 4.52 14.63 -9.59
N LEU A 108 4.91 14.77 -8.32
CA LEU A 108 4.07 14.38 -7.20
C LEU A 108 3.02 15.46 -6.97
N ILE A 109 1.75 15.12 -7.24
CA ILE A 109 0.62 16.04 -7.05
C ILE A 109 0.11 15.96 -5.61
N ASN A 110 -0.03 14.75 -5.06
CA ASN A 110 -0.48 14.52 -3.69
C ASN A 110 0.10 13.22 -3.10
N GLY A 111 0.27 13.17 -1.78
CA GLY A 111 0.85 12.02 -1.07
C GLY A 111 2.37 12.05 -0.98
N ALA A 112 3.00 10.88 -1.02
CA ALA A 112 4.45 10.71 -1.00
C ALA A 112 4.87 9.57 -1.93
N ALA A 113 5.92 9.78 -2.74
CA ALA A 113 6.43 8.77 -3.66
C ALA A 113 7.85 8.33 -3.27
N GLU A 114 8.08 7.03 -3.25
CA GLU A 114 9.38 6.40 -2.99
C GLU A 114 9.79 5.51 -4.19
N PHE A 115 10.98 5.72 -4.71
CA PHE A 115 11.53 5.01 -5.87
C PHE A 115 12.63 4.05 -5.43
N ILE A 116 12.35 2.74 -5.45
CA ILE A 116 13.24 1.69 -4.93
C ILE A 116 13.58 0.72 -6.06
N GLY A 117 14.66 0.99 -6.79
CA GLY A 117 15.03 0.18 -7.95
C GLY A 117 13.95 0.22 -9.04
N ASN A 118 13.36 -0.92 -9.39
CA ASN A 118 12.24 -1.00 -10.35
C ASN A 118 10.85 -0.72 -9.75
N ARG A 119 10.76 -0.48 -8.44
CA ARG A 119 9.51 -0.24 -7.72
C ARG A 119 9.23 1.25 -7.56
N ILE A 120 7.96 1.62 -7.77
CA ILE A 120 7.39 2.90 -7.38
C ILE A 120 6.36 2.64 -6.30
N VAL A 121 6.57 3.23 -5.12
CA VAL A 121 5.60 3.22 -4.03
C VAL A 121 4.97 4.59 -3.96
N LEU A 122 3.64 4.64 -4.02
CA LEU A 122 2.86 5.85 -3.84
C LEU A 122 2.02 5.71 -2.58
N THR A 123 2.41 6.41 -1.52
CA THR A 123 1.70 6.48 -0.25
C THR A 123 0.65 7.58 -0.32
N SER A 124 -0.61 7.22 -0.09
CA SER A 124 -1.72 8.18 -0.04
C SER A 124 -1.64 9.06 1.22
N PRO A 125 -2.14 10.30 1.18
CA PRO A 125 -2.41 11.02 2.42
C PRO A 125 -3.52 10.34 3.23
N VAL A 126 -3.69 10.82 4.46
CA VAL A 126 -4.75 10.40 5.37
C VAL A 126 -6.11 10.71 4.76
N GLU A 127 -6.94 9.70 4.55
CA GLU A 127 -8.31 9.83 4.04
C GLU A 127 -8.43 10.43 2.62
N ASP A 128 -7.32 10.53 1.89
CA ASP A 128 -7.26 11.18 0.57
C ASP A 128 -6.48 10.30 -0.43
N SER A 129 -6.45 10.73 -1.70
CA SER A 129 -5.77 10.02 -2.78
C SER A 129 -4.36 10.57 -3.02
N GLY A 130 -3.37 9.67 -3.05
CA GLY A 130 -2.06 9.96 -3.61
C GLY A 130 -2.12 9.99 -5.13
N VAL A 131 -1.43 10.94 -5.75
CA VAL A 131 -1.42 11.12 -7.22
C VAL A 131 -0.01 11.45 -7.67
N LEU A 132 0.51 10.64 -8.59
CA LEU A 132 1.85 10.79 -9.17
C LEU A 132 1.75 10.83 -10.70
N TYR A 133 2.09 11.98 -11.29
CA TYR A 133 1.93 12.26 -12.71
C TYR A 133 3.25 12.10 -13.46
N LEU A 134 3.24 11.39 -14.59
CA LEU A 134 4.42 11.22 -15.44
C LEU A 134 4.65 12.49 -16.26
N LYS A 135 5.80 13.14 -16.10
CA LYS A 135 6.14 14.33 -16.89
C LYS A 135 6.27 13.98 -18.37
N ASP A 136 6.02 14.98 -19.22
CA ASP A 136 6.13 14.87 -20.67
C ASP A 136 5.24 13.77 -21.30
N SER A 137 4.15 13.40 -20.61
CA SER A 137 3.20 12.38 -21.08
C SER A 137 1.89 12.95 -21.63
N ASP A 138 1.69 14.28 -21.57
CA ASP A 138 0.43 14.96 -21.90
C ASP A 138 -0.10 14.69 -23.32
N ASP A 139 0.78 14.31 -24.25
CA ASP A 139 0.42 14.03 -25.64
C ASP A 139 0.19 12.53 -25.95
N TYR A 140 0.25 11.65 -24.94
CA TYR A 140 0.08 10.21 -25.16
C TYR A 140 -1.36 9.87 -25.58
N ASN A 141 -1.49 9.02 -26.60
CA ASN A 141 -2.77 8.56 -27.11
C ASN A 141 -2.83 7.03 -27.25
N ASN A 142 -2.03 6.45 -28.15
CA ASN A 142 -1.99 5.05 -28.49
C ASN A 142 -0.77 4.43 -27.81
N ILE A 143 -1.01 3.75 -26.70
CA ILE A 143 0.05 3.21 -25.87
C ILE A 143 -0.21 1.77 -25.48
N LYS A 144 0.87 1.03 -25.29
CA LYS A 144 0.91 -0.20 -24.53
C LYS A 144 1.58 0.09 -23.20
N LEU A 145 0.89 -0.18 -22.10
CA LEU A 145 1.42 -0.07 -20.75
C LEU A 145 1.48 -1.46 -20.14
N SER A 146 2.62 -1.80 -19.54
CA SER A 146 2.77 -3.02 -18.72
C SER A 146 3.35 -2.65 -17.37
N THR A 147 2.84 -3.24 -16.31
CA THR A 147 3.35 -3.08 -14.95
C THR A 147 2.93 -4.28 -14.12
N ARG A 148 3.56 -4.45 -12.97
CA ARG A 148 3.10 -5.38 -11.96
C ARG A 148 2.60 -4.61 -10.75
N ILE A 149 1.41 -4.96 -10.30
CA ILE A 149 0.71 -4.32 -9.18
C ILE A 149 0.96 -5.14 -7.92
N GLU A 150 1.56 -4.54 -6.90
CA GLU A 150 2.08 -5.23 -5.71
C GLU A 150 1.48 -4.73 -4.39
N GLY A 151 0.64 -3.69 -4.41
CA GLY A 151 0.00 -3.17 -3.19
C GLY A 151 -1.00 -4.16 -2.59
N ASN A 152 -1.33 -3.97 -1.31
CA ASN A 152 -2.28 -4.85 -0.61
C ASN A 152 -3.65 -4.85 -1.30
N VAL A 153 -4.36 -5.98 -1.18
CA VAL A 153 -5.66 -6.23 -1.82
C VAL A 153 -6.74 -5.28 -1.34
N VAL A 154 -6.77 -4.98 -0.03
CA VAL A 154 -7.70 -4.02 0.56
C VAL A 154 -7.12 -2.62 0.45
N GLY A 155 -7.74 -1.80 -0.40
CA GLY A 155 -7.19 -0.52 -0.85
C GLY A 155 -7.50 -0.32 -2.32
N ARG A 156 -7.01 0.79 -2.89
CA ARG A 156 -7.15 1.13 -4.30
C ARG A 156 -5.82 1.62 -4.84
N GLN A 157 -5.35 0.98 -5.90
CA GLN A 157 -4.21 1.45 -6.70
C GLN A 157 -4.63 1.49 -8.16
N SER A 158 -4.32 2.58 -8.85
CA SER A 158 -4.87 2.83 -10.18
C SER A 158 -3.86 3.36 -11.16
N ILE A 159 -4.09 3.04 -12.43
CA ILE A 159 -3.36 3.59 -13.57
C ILE A 159 -4.34 4.50 -14.30
N VAL A 160 -4.03 5.79 -14.36
CA VAL A 160 -4.82 6.79 -15.05
C VAL A 160 -4.16 7.07 -16.40
N LEU A 161 -4.94 6.93 -17.47
CA LEU A 161 -4.51 7.16 -18.85
C LEU A 161 -5.25 8.34 -19.45
N ARG A 162 -4.60 9.02 -20.40
CA ARG A 162 -5.15 10.19 -21.08
C ARG A 162 -5.67 11.25 -20.11
N PHE A 163 -4.95 11.43 -19.01
CA PHE A 163 -5.32 12.40 -17.98
C PHE A 163 -5.06 13.82 -18.49
N ASP A 164 -6.12 14.54 -18.81
CA ASP A 164 -6.11 15.97 -19.12
C ASP A 164 -6.49 16.73 -17.84
N ARG A 165 -5.49 17.37 -17.21
CA ARG A 165 -5.66 18.10 -15.96
C ARG A 165 -6.43 19.41 -16.12
N GLU A 166 -6.44 20.00 -17.33
CA GLU A 166 -7.17 21.24 -17.60
C GLU A 166 -8.66 20.96 -17.81
N LYS A 167 -8.97 19.88 -18.52
CA LYS A 167 -10.35 19.46 -18.80
C LYS A 167 -10.95 18.55 -17.74
N ASP A 168 -10.14 18.08 -16.79
CA ASP A 168 -10.51 17.11 -15.76
C ASP A 168 -11.18 15.88 -16.41
N SER A 169 -10.46 15.30 -17.38
CA SER A 169 -10.92 14.14 -18.14
C SER A 169 -9.85 13.07 -18.20
N PHE A 170 -10.26 11.80 -18.10
CA PHE A 170 -9.34 10.67 -17.98
C PHE A 170 -10.02 9.31 -18.20
N ILE A 171 -9.19 8.28 -18.33
CA ILE A 171 -9.56 6.87 -18.19
C ILE A 171 -8.85 6.36 -16.93
N ASN A 172 -9.59 5.84 -15.96
CA ASN A 172 -9.03 5.27 -14.74
C ASN A 172 -9.19 3.74 -14.74
N ILE A 173 -8.07 3.03 -14.58
CA ILE A 173 -8.04 1.57 -14.43
C ILE A 173 -7.61 1.28 -12.99
N ALA A 174 -8.56 0.95 -12.14
CA ALA A 174 -8.36 0.77 -10.71
C ALA A 174 -8.40 -0.69 -10.29
N PHE A 175 -7.42 -1.09 -9.49
CA PHE A 175 -7.38 -2.35 -8.75
C PHE A 175 -7.79 -2.05 -7.32
N GLN A 176 -9.00 -2.48 -6.95
CA GLN A 176 -9.62 -2.14 -5.68
C GLN A 176 -10.24 -3.38 -5.05
N ASP A 177 -9.94 -3.68 -3.79
CA ASP A 177 -10.66 -4.70 -3.00
C ASP A 177 -10.89 -6.05 -3.72
N ASN A 178 -9.83 -6.56 -4.39
CA ASN A 178 -9.86 -7.76 -5.24
C ASN A 178 -10.80 -7.71 -6.47
N GLN A 179 -10.98 -6.54 -7.06
CA GLN A 179 -11.61 -6.36 -8.36
C GLN A 179 -10.84 -5.32 -9.19
N ILE A 180 -11.03 -5.37 -10.49
CA ILE A 180 -10.62 -4.32 -11.41
C ILE A 180 -11.86 -3.53 -11.86
N ILE A 181 -11.73 -2.21 -11.90
CA ILE A 181 -12.78 -1.27 -12.29
C ILE A 181 -12.19 -0.35 -13.36
N VAL A 182 -12.91 -0.18 -14.46
CA VAL A 182 -12.58 0.80 -15.51
C VAL A 182 -13.62 1.89 -15.50
N GLU A 183 -13.15 3.12 -15.32
CA GLU A 183 -13.95 4.34 -15.27
C GLU A 183 -13.44 5.32 -16.31
N GLU A 184 -14.33 6.13 -16.86
CA GLU A 184 -13.97 7.29 -17.67
C GLU A 184 -14.61 8.54 -17.09
N LYS A 185 -13.95 9.68 -17.30
CA LYS A 185 -14.53 11.00 -17.12
C LYS A 185 -14.27 11.80 -18.37
N ALA A 186 -15.32 12.09 -19.14
CA ALA A 186 -15.20 13.00 -20.28
C ALA A 186 -15.26 14.47 -19.79
N PRO A 187 -14.74 15.44 -20.57
CA PRO A 187 -14.77 16.84 -20.18
C PRO A 187 -16.17 17.31 -19.77
N MET A 188 -16.26 17.96 -18.60
CA MET A 188 -17.51 18.47 -18.03
C MET A 188 -18.60 17.41 -17.77
N LYS A 189 -18.24 16.12 -17.74
CA LYS A 189 -19.16 15.03 -17.38
C LYS A 189 -18.76 14.41 -16.04
N GLU A 190 -19.73 13.72 -15.44
CA GLU A 190 -19.50 12.89 -14.27
C GLU A 190 -18.71 11.62 -14.64
N ILE A 191 -18.07 11.03 -13.63
CA ILE A 191 -17.39 9.75 -13.77
C ILE A 191 -18.41 8.67 -14.13
N LYS A 192 -18.08 7.88 -15.15
CA LYS A 192 -18.87 6.75 -15.62
C LYS A 192 -18.05 5.48 -15.53
N LYS A 193 -18.56 4.50 -14.78
CA LYS A 193 -18.02 3.14 -14.76
C LYS A 193 -18.38 2.44 -16.08
N LEU A 194 -17.35 2.02 -16.82
CA LEU A 194 -17.49 1.30 -18.09
C LEU A 194 -17.49 -0.20 -17.89
N PHE A 195 -16.66 -0.69 -16.98
CA PHE A 195 -16.44 -2.12 -16.79
C PHE A 195 -16.01 -2.41 -15.36
N SER A 196 -16.28 -3.63 -14.91
CA SER A 196 -15.75 -4.14 -13.65
C SER A 196 -15.68 -5.66 -13.70
N TYR A 197 -14.62 -6.22 -13.15
CA TYR A 197 -14.39 -7.65 -13.05
C TYR A 197 -13.87 -7.99 -11.65
N LYS A 198 -14.56 -8.89 -10.97
CA LYS A 198 -14.13 -9.41 -9.67
C LYS A 198 -13.21 -10.59 -9.90
N PHE A 199 -12.01 -10.53 -9.31
CA PHE A 199 -11.06 -11.65 -9.41
C PHE A 199 -11.55 -12.84 -8.60
N GLY A 200 -11.01 -14.02 -8.92
CA GLY A 200 -11.22 -15.22 -8.12
C GLY A 200 -10.79 -15.03 -6.66
N ASP A 201 -11.36 -15.87 -5.80
CA ASP A 201 -11.04 -15.87 -4.38
C ASP A 201 -9.54 -16.11 -4.16
N ILE A 202 -8.97 -15.32 -3.27
CA ILE A 202 -7.58 -15.51 -2.82
C ILE A 202 -7.60 -16.64 -1.80
N LYS A 203 -6.81 -17.68 -2.07
CA LYS A 203 -6.52 -18.72 -1.09
C LYS A 203 -5.62 -18.10 -0.02
N LEU A 204 -6.10 -18.12 1.20
CA LEU A 204 -5.43 -17.60 2.36
C LEU A 204 -4.69 -18.79 2.99
N ASP A 205 -3.36 -18.75 3.00
CA ASP A 205 -2.59 -19.75 3.75
C ASP A 205 -2.66 -19.39 5.24
N ASP A 206 -2.99 -20.38 6.06
CA ASP A 206 -3.21 -20.22 7.49
C ASP A 206 -1.95 -19.80 8.28
N GLU A 207 -0.78 -19.69 7.64
CA GLU A 207 0.44 -19.20 8.25
C GLU A 207 0.69 -17.70 8.00
N GLU A 208 0.08 -17.11 6.95
CA GLU A 208 0.33 -15.71 6.54
C GLU A 208 -0.55 -14.68 7.26
N ILE A 209 -1.55 -15.12 8.01
CA ILE A 209 -2.60 -14.24 8.56
C ILE A 209 -2.66 -14.38 10.06
N SER A 210 -2.47 -13.27 10.77
CA SER A 210 -2.58 -13.26 12.23
C SER A 210 -4.00 -13.67 12.67
N PRO A 211 -4.15 -14.30 13.85
CA PRO A 211 -5.47 -14.64 14.38
C PRO A 211 -6.40 -13.43 14.59
N GLN A 212 -5.82 -12.23 14.75
CA GLN A 212 -6.57 -10.98 14.88
C GLN A 212 -7.14 -10.54 13.54
N ASP A 213 -6.34 -10.57 12.48
CA ASP A 213 -6.76 -10.16 11.13
C ASP A 213 -7.83 -11.10 10.55
N ARG A 214 -7.82 -12.40 10.90
CA ARG A 214 -8.87 -13.37 10.50
C ARG A 214 -10.23 -13.11 11.15
N LYS A 215 -10.25 -12.71 12.43
CA LYS A 215 -11.52 -12.44 13.13
C LYS A 215 -12.23 -11.21 12.57
N GLU A 216 -11.45 -10.27 12.05
CA GLU A 216 -11.96 -9.00 11.52
C GLU A 216 -12.43 -9.09 10.07
N SER A 217 -11.86 -9.99 9.27
CA SER A 217 -12.26 -10.24 7.86
C SER A 217 -13.59 -11.00 7.71
N SER A 218 -14.32 -11.25 8.80
CA SER A 218 -15.53 -12.07 8.85
C SER A 218 -16.72 -11.27 9.37
N THR A 219 -17.39 -10.50 8.51
CA THR A 219 -18.66 -9.82 8.83
C THR A 219 -19.84 -10.66 8.38
N LYS A 220 -20.58 -11.24 9.34
CA LYS A 220 -21.92 -11.79 9.07
C LYS A 220 -22.91 -10.63 9.05
N VAL A 221 -23.49 -10.34 7.88
CA VAL A 221 -24.57 -9.36 7.75
C VAL A 221 -25.90 -10.10 7.75
N GLU A 222 -26.69 -9.89 8.80
CA GLU A 222 -28.09 -10.32 8.84
C GLU A 222 -28.95 -9.34 8.01
N THR A 223 -29.58 -9.83 6.95
CA THR A 223 -30.55 -9.04 6.19
C THR A 223 -31.96 -9.16 6.81
N PRO A 224 -32.88 -8.22 6.54
CA PRO A 224 -34.25 -8.21 7.11
C PRO A 224 -35.07 -9.48 6.85
N ASN A 225 -34.63 -10.35 5.93
CA ASN A 225 -35.27 -11.62 5.58
C ASN A 225 -34.59 -12.86 6.19
N ASN A 226 -33.75 -12.71 7.22
CA ASN A 226 -32.95 -13.82 7.80
C ASN A 226 -32.03 -14.55 6.81
N SER A 227 -31.72 -13.94 5.65
CA SER A 227 -30.61 -14.39 4.80
C SER A 227 -29.30 -13.80 5.31
N VAL A 228 -28.33 -14.65 5.61
CA VAL A 228 -26.94 -14.22 5.84
C VAL A 228 -26.30 -14.01 4.47
N MET A 229 -26.06 -12.75 4.08
CA MET A 229 -25.16 -12.47 2.96
C MET A 229 -23.75 -12.39 3.53
N GLU A 230 -22.91 -13.37 3.21
CA GLU A 230 -21.48 -13.29 3.51
C GLU A 230 -20.81 -12.36 2.50
N THR A 231 -20.59 -11.11 2.89
CA THR A 231 -19.60 -10.27 2.21
C THR A 231 -18.23 -10.74 2.66
N LYS A 232 -17.53 -11.49 1.81
CA LYS A 232 -16.15 -11.90 2.07
C LYS A 232 -15.25 -10.66 2.09
N GLU A 233 -14.96 -10.14 3.26
CA GLU A 233 -13.94 -9.11 3.46
C GLU A 233 -12.57 -9.79 3.45
N TYR A 234 -11.60 -9.22 2.73
CA TYR A 234 -10.22 -9.70 2.79
C TYR A 234 -9.53 -9.08 4.01
N PRO A 235 -8.62 -9.80 4.68
CA PRO A 235 -7.74 -9.18 5.65
C PRO A 235 -6.95 -8.02 5.02
N ILE A 236 -6.72 -6.95 5.78
CA ILE A 236 -6.13 -5.70 5.28
C ILE A 236 -4.66 -5.82 4.83
N ASN A 237 -4.00 -6.89 5.27
CA ASN A 237 -2.57 -7.15 5.04
C ASN A 237 -2.30 -8.14 3.90
N ILE A 238 -3.32 -8.63 3.19
CA ILE A 238 -3.12 -9.58 2.09
C ILE A 238 -2.49 -8.86 0.91
N GLN A 239 -1.31 -9.34 0.50
CA GLN A 239 -0.68 -8.94 -0.75
C GLN A 239 -1.05 -9.91 -1.86
N LYS A 240 -1.32 -9.37 -3.05
CA LYS A 240 -1.53 -10.18 -4.24
C LYS A 240 -0.94 -9.49 -5.46
N SER A 241 0.26 -9.93 -5.84
CA SER A 241 0.90 -9.51 -7.08
C SER A 241 0.02 -9.82 -8.29
N ARG A 242 -0.08 -8.86 -9.21
CA ARG A 242 -0.79 -9.01 -10.50
C ARG A 242 0.01 -8.42 -11.64
N ASP A 243 0.23 -9.22 -12.69
CA ASP A 243 0.83 -8.73 -13.93
C ASP A 243 -0.24 -8.08 -14.79
N VAL A 244 -0.05 -6.82 -15.17
CA VAL A 244 -1.04 -6.02 -15.88
C VAL A 244 -0.49 -5.57 -17.22
N ASN A 245 -1.26 -5.81 -18.29
CA ASN A 245 -1.00 -5.24 -19.60
C ASN A 245 -2.24 -4.50 -20.10
N ILE A 246 -2.05 -3.24 -20.49
CA ILE A 246 -3.10 -2.36 -21.00
C ILE A 246 -2.72 -1.92 -22.41
N ILE A 247 -3.65 -2.05 -23.34
CA ILE A 247 -3.51 -1.57 -24.71
C ILE A 247 -4.59 -0.53 -24.94
N MET A 248 -4.17 0.72 -25.16
CA MET A 248 -5.04 1.81 -25.57
C MET A 248 -4.75 2.13 -27.02
N ASN A 249 -5.70 1.89 -27.94
CA ASN A 249 -5.53 2.14 -29.36
C ASN A 249 -6.78 2.79 -29.95
N GLY A 250 -6.66 4.02 -30.46
CA GLY A 250 -7.80 4.81 -30.90
C GLY A 250 -8.72 5.15 -29.73
N ASN A 251 -9.98 4.72 -29.79
CA ASN A 251 -10.96 4.85 -28.71
C ASN A 251 -11.21 3.52 -27.99
N LYS A 252 -10.34 2.52 -28.18
CA LYS A 252 -10.54 1.18 -27.63
C LYS A 252 -9.50 0.83 -26.59
N LEU A 253 -9.99 0.25 -25.50
CA LEU A 253 -9.20 -0.25 -24.39
C LEU A 253 -9.28 -1.78 -24.30
N GLU A 254 -8.13 -2.42 -24.16
CA GLU A 254 -7.97 -3.85 -23.91
C GLU A 254 -7.06 -4.04 -22.69
N ILE A 255 -7.46 -4.94 -21.79
CA ILE A 255 -6.75 -5.18 -20.53
C ILE A 255 -6.57 -6.68 -20.30
N TRP A 256 -5.34 -7.05 -20.00
CA TRP A 256 -4.96 -8.38 -19.53
C TRP A 256 -4.43 -8.29 -18.11
N VAL A 257 -4.85 -9.23 -17.27
CA VAL A 257 -4.33 -9.39 -15.91
C VAL A 257 -3.94 -10.84 -15.73
N ASP A 258 -2.71 -11.10 -15.26
CA ASP A 258 -2.16 -12.45 -15.05
C ASP A 258 -2.24 -13.33 -16.31
N ASN A 259 -1.96 -12.72 -17.48
CA ASN A 259 -2.10 -13.32 -18.82
C ASN A 259 -3.54 -13.77 -19.19
N ILE A 260 -4.55 -13.34 -18.43
CA ILE A 260 -5.96 -13.56 -18.72
C ILE A 260 -6.54 -12.29 -19.34
N LEU A 261 -7.23 -12.41 -20.48
CA LEU A 261 -7.95 -11.31 -21.08
C LEU A 261 -9.15 -10.95 -20.18
N VAL A 262 -9.05 -9.84 -19.47
CA VAL A 262 -10.11 -9.36 -18.58
C VAL A 262 -11.19 -8.66 -19.39
N THR A 263 -10.79 -7.84 -20.36
CA THR A 263 -11.71 -7.12 -21.23
C THR A 263 -11.04 -6.70 -22.53
N LYS A 264 -11.83 -6.57 -23.59
CA LYS A 264 -11.39 -6.20 -24.93
C LYS A 264 -12.40 -5.27 -25.58
N ASP A 265 -11.90 -4.34 -26.40
CA ASP A 265 -12.73 -3.43 -27.20
C ASP A 265 -13.68 -2.56 -26.35
N ILE A 266 -13.32 -2.21 -25.09
CA ILE A 266 -14.09 -1.20 -24.34
C ILE A 266 -13.99 0.12 -25.09
N GLU A 267 -15.14 0.68 -25.46
CA GLU A 267 -15.22 1.97 -26.14
C GLU A 267 -15.14 3.12 -25.13
N ILE A 268 -14.17 4.01 -25.36
CA ILE A 268 -13.94 5.24 -24.59
C ILE A 268 -14.58 6.42 -25.32
N ASP A 269 -15.14 7.36 -24.56
CA ASP A 269 -15.69 8.61 -25.10
C ASP A 269 -14.68 9.29 -26.03
N SER A 270 -15.12 9.58 -27.26
CA SER A 270 -14.32 10.20 -28.32
C SER A 270 -13.72 11.55 -27.94
N ALA A 271 -14.23 12.23 -26.91
CA ALA A 271 -13.64 13.46 -26.38
C ALA A 271 -12.32 13.22 -25.62
N ILE A 272 -12.06 11.99 -25.15
CA ILE A 272 -10.85 11.61 -24.39
C ILE A 272 -9.79 11.08 -25.37
N VAL A 273 -9.20 12.00 -26.13
CA VAL A 273 -8.32 11.67 -27.28
C VAL A 273 -6.88 11.36 -26.86
N LYS A 274 -6.34 12.17 -25.94
CA LYS A 274 -4.95 12.12 -25.46
C LYS A 274 -4.85 12.74 -24.07
N GLY A 275 -3.73 12.53 -23.40
CA GLY A 275 -3.45 13.11 -22.08
C GLY A 275 -2.34 12.33 -21.39
N GLY A 276 -1.98 12.77 -20.20
CA GLY A 276 -0.91 12.16 -19.42
C GLY A 276 -1.20 10.79 -18.86
N VAL A 277 -0.17 10.21 -18.25
CA VAL A 277 -0.25 9.00 -17.44
C VAL A 277 0.00 9.36 -15.99
N ALA A 278 -0.85 8.88 -15.10
CA ALA A 278 -0.67 9.03 -13.66
C ALA A 278 -0.90 7.70 -12.92
N LEU A 279 -0.33 7.62 -11.73
CA LEU A 279 -0.57 6.56 -10.76
C LEU A 279 -1.36 7.15 -9.60
N GLU A 280 -2.33 6.39 -9.09
CA GLU A 280 -3.12 6.78 -7.93
C GLU A 280 -3.07 5.70 -6.84
N SER A 281 -3.15 6.14 -5.59
CA SER A 281 -3.25 5.27 -4.40
C SER A 281 -4.28 5.82 -3.44
N GLN A 282 -5.17 4.99 -2.90
CA GLN A 282 -6.17 5.41 -1.93
C GLN A 282 -6.52 4.27 -0.97
N TYR A 283 -6.77 4.58 0.29
CA TYR A 283 -7.26 3.60 1.25
C TYR A 283 -8.67 3.11 0.90
N SER A 284 -8.97 1.88 1.31
CA SER A 284 -10.33 1.33 1.22
C SER A 284 -11.09 1.62 2.50
N LYS A 285 -12.39 1.95 2.38
CA LYS A 285 -13.30 2.11 3.52
C LYS A 285 -13.52 0.81 4.30
N ILE A 286 -13.13 -0.33 3.73
CA ILE A 286 -13.08 -1.63 4.43
C ILE A 286 -12.02 -1.59 5.54
N ASN A 287 -10.89 -0.90 5.32
CA ASN A 287 -9.88 -0.71 6.34
C ASN A 287 -10.29 0.39 7.33
N LYS A 288 -10.76 -0.02 8.51
CA LYS A 288 -11.19 0.90 9.57
C LYS A 288 -10.05 1.35 10.49
N LYS A 289 -8.90 0.68 10.45
CA LYS A 289 -7.75 0.94 11.33
C LYS A 289 -6.80 1.98 10.76
N ASP A 290 -6.70 1.98 9.43
CA ASP A 290 -5.71 2.77 8.72
C ASP A 290 -6.32 3.38 7.47
N THR A 291 -6.17 4.70 7.36
CA THR A 291 -6.69 5.52 6.26
C THR A 291 -5.59 6.01 5.33
N ILE A 292 -4.40 5.43 5.45
CA ILE A 292 -3.25 5.58 4.56
C ILE A 292 -3.09 4.27 3.78
N TYR A 293 -2.69 4.36 2.52
CA TYR A 293 -2.47 3.19 1.68
C TYR A 293 -1.26 3.37 0.77
N ASP A 294 -0.55 2.27 0.54
CA ASP A 294 0.59 2.22 -0.38
C ASP A 294 0.17 1.52 -1.69
N GLY A 295 0.05 2.30 -2.76
CA GLY A 295 -0.01 1.76 -4.12
C GLY A 295 1.39 1.39 -4.59
N VAL A 296 1.58 0.19 -5.11
CA VAL A 296 2.92 -0.33 -5.45
C VAL A 296 2.95 -0.82 -6.89
N PHE A 297 3.87 -0.25 -7.67
CA PHE A 297 3.99 -0.48 -9.11
C PHE A 297 5.43 -0.90 -9.45
N ASP A 298 5.60 -2.14 -9.90
CA ASP A 298 6.88 -2.70 -10.31
C ASP A 298 6.98 -2.78 -11.83
N ASP A 299 8.18 -2.52 -12.37
CA ASP A 299 8.51 -2.72 -13.79
C ASP A 299 7.60 -1.96 -14.78
N LEU A 300 7.11 -0.78 -14.39
CA LEU A 300 6.25 0.05 -15.23
C LEU A 300 6.95 0.40 -16.55
N LYS A 301 6.33 0.03 -17.66
CA LYS A 301 6.81 0.27 -19.03
C LYS A 301 5.67 0.83 -19.88
N ILE A 302 5.96 1.88 -20.64
CA ILE A 302 5.02 2.51 -21.56
C ILE A 302 5.66 2.57 -22.93
N GLN A 303 4.93 2.14 -23.94
CA GLN A 303 5.40 2.08 -25.32
C GLN A 303 4.37 2.72 -26.26
N HIS A 304 4.84 3.42 -27.29
CA HIS A 304 3.97 4.01 -28.30
C HIS A 304 3.57 2.97 -29.35
N ILE A 305 2.28 2.85 -29.66
CA ILE A 305 1.81 1.94 -30.72
C ILE A 305 1.92 2.66 -32.06
N ILE A 306 2.93 2.29 -32.86
CA ILE A 306 3.04 2.69 -34.27
C ILE A 306 2.28 1.68 -35.14
N LYS A 307 1.60 2.15 -36.19
CA LYS A 307 0.84 1.31 -37.14
C LYS A 307 1.69 0.53 -38.15
N GLU A 308 3.02 0.62 -38.08
CA GLU A 308 3.92 0.02 -39.08
C GLU A 308 4.38 -1.36 -38.63
N GLU A 309 4.13 -2.37 -39.47
CA GLU A 309 4.28 -3.81 -39.18
C GLU A 309 5.71 -4.28 -38.87
N ASP A 310 6.74 -3.44 -39.05
CA ASP A 310 8.15 -3.87 -39.02
C ASP A 310 9.09 -2.95 -38.20
N SER A 311 8.56 -2.02 -37.41
CA SER A 311 9.36 -1.08 -36.62
C SER A 311 9.40 -1.46 -35.13
N GLU A 312 10.58 -1.34 -34.49
CA GLU A 312 10.69 -1.48 -33.03
C GLU A 312 9.73 -0.51 -32.33
N ILE A 313 8.90 -1.03 -31.42
CA ILE A 313 7.91 -0.24 -30.69
C ILE A 313 8.63 0.73 -29.72
N PRO A 314 8.59 2.06 -29.94
CA PRO A 314 9.36 3.01 -29.15
C PRO A 314 8.96 2.95 -27.68
N ILE A 315 9.95 2.88 -26.80
CA ILE A 315 9.74 2.98 -25.35
C ILE A 315 9.62 4.46 -25.01
N LEU A 316 8.45 4.84 -24.51
CA LEU A 316 8.15 6.18 -24.02
C LEU A 316 8.61 6.37 -22.58
N PHE A 317 8.48 5.31 -21.77
CA PHE A 317 8.90 5.31 -20.37
C PHE A 317 9.24 3.89 -19.91
N TYR A 318 10.21 3.78 -19.01
CA TYR A 318 10.57 2.51 -18.39
C TYR A 318 11.14 2.70 -16.99
N ASN A 319 10.48 2.12 -16.00
CA ASN A 319 10.92 2.00 -14.62
C ASN A 319 11.20 0.54 -14.26
N GLY A 320 12.12 -0.09 -14.98
CA GLY A 320 12.63 -1.42 -14.63
C GLY A 320 14.15 -1.43 -14.49
N TYR A 321 14.72 -2.61 -14.31
CA TYR A 321 16.17 -2.78 -14.38
C TYR A 321 16.63 -2.86 -15.82
N THR A 322 17.64 -2.07 -16.18
CA THR A 322 18.41 -2.36 -17.41
C THR A 322 19.09 -3.73 -17.28
N LYS A 323 19.49 -4.35 -18.41
CA LYS A 323 20.15 -5.69 -18.37
C LYS A 323 21.35 -5.74 -17.42
N SER A 324 22.13 -4.66 -17.32
CA SER A 324 23.27 -4.55 -16.40
C SER A 324 22.85 -4.33 -14.95
N GLN A 325 21.83 -3.52 -14.70
CA GLN A 325 21.29 -3.32 -13.35
C GLN A 325 20.62 -4.58 -12.80
N LYS A 326 20.02 -5.40 -13.68
CA LYS A 326 19.43 -6.69 -13.28
C LYS A 326 20.49 -7.64 -12.74
N ILE A 327 21.64 -7.75 -13.43
CA ILE A 327 22.78 -8.56 -12.96
C ILE A 327 23.31 -8.05 -11.62
N ALA A 328 23.47 -6.73 -11.45
CA ALA A 328 23.93 -6.16 -10.19
C ALA A 328 22.95 -6.43 -9.04
N LYS A 329 21.63 -6.34 -9.31
CA LYS A 329 20.60 -6.69 -8.35
C LYS A 329 20.61 -8.16 -8.00
N ASP A 330 20.67 -9.06 -8.97
CA ASP A 330 20.70 -10.51 -8.73
C ASP A 330 21.87 -10.89 -7.80
N ILE A 331 23.02 -10.21 -7.95
CA ILE A 331 24.17 -10.35 -7.04
C ILE A 331 23.85 -9.82 -5.64
N GLN A 332 23.26 -8.62 -5.53
CA GLN A 332 22.91 -8.02 -4.25
C GLN A 332 21.85 -8.84 -3.49
N ASP A 333 20.81 -9.31 -4.18
CA ASP A 333 19.75 -10.14 -3.62
C ASP A 333 20.34 -11.48 -3.13
N PHE A 334 21.26 -12.08 -3.89
CA PHE A 334 21.99 -13.27 -3.44
C PHE A 334 22.80 -13.01 -2.15
N PHE A 335 23.49 -11.86 -2.04
CA PHE A 335 24.20 -11.49 -0.81
C PHE A 335 23.24 -11.27 0.36
N ASN A 336 22.13 -10.58 0.16
CA ASN A 336 21.13 -10.35 1.20
C ASN A 336 20.52 -11.67 1.67
N SER A 337 20.16 -12.58 0.75
CA SER A 337 19.65 -13.91 1.11
C SER A 337 20.67 -14.74 1.90
N LEU A 338 21.96 -14.59 1.63
CA LEU A 338 23.01 -15.24 2.42
C LEU A 338 23.13 -14.64 3.83
N VAL A 339 22.98 -13.32 3.97
CA VAL A 339 22.99 -12.63 5.27
C VAL A 339 21.75 -13.01 6.07
N ASP A 340 20.57 -12.99 5.47
CA ASP A 340 19.31 -13.36 6.12
C ASP A 340 19.34 -14.83 6.55
N TRP A 341 19.81 -15.74 5.69
CA TRP A 341 20.04 -17.13 6.05
C TRP A 341 21.01 -17.27 7.24
N ALA A 342 22.08 -16.48 7.27
CA ALA A 342 23.03 -16.52 8.37
C ALA A 342 22.41 -16.01 9.68
N ILE A 343 21.55 -14.99 9.64
CA ILE A 343 20.81 -14.47 10.80
C ILE A 343 19.76 -15.49 11.29
N GLU A 344 19.13 -16.24 10.38
CA GLU A 344 18.14 -17.27 10.74
C GLU A 344 18.79 -18.55 11.27
N THR A 345 20.00 -18.88 10.79
CA THR A 345 20.67 -20.15 11.09
C THR A 345 21.62 -20.08 12.29
N PHE A 346 22.22 -18.91 12.57
CA PHE A 346 23.20 -18.70 13.64
C PHE A 346 22.73 -17.61 14.62
#